data_AF-D9PIV9-F1
#
_entry.id   AF-D9PIV9-F1
#
_cell.length_a   1.000
_cell.length_b   1.000
_cell.length_c   1.000
_cell.angle_alpha   90.00
_cell.angle_beta   90.00
_cell.angle_gamma   90.00
#
_symmetry.space_group_name_H-M   'P 1'
#
loop_
_entity.id
_entity.type
_entity.pdbx_description
1 polymer ?
#
loop_
_entity_poly.entity_id
_entity_poly.type
_entity_poly.pdbx_seq_one_letter_code
_entity_poly.pdbx_strand_id
1 'polypeptide(L)'
;MFDERAKRIEEGQKAAAEAMEGQAQIAQLKKDTQKKLDKDAAKIMEAAVKEAEAEKARIIAAAQEEASLIMTSLQQKWQTEQASRVKTMHEDLVKAVVLATEEIVDLKLKQHDQQALVEGELDKALKYLRA
;
A
#
# COMPACT_ATOMS: atom_id res chain seq x y z
N MET A 1 85.32 -35.49 18.07
CA MET A 1 84.91 -34.79 16.83
C MET A 1 83.76 -35.50 16.11
N PHE A 2 83.77 -36.84 15.98
CA PHE A 2 82.66 -37.59 15.37
C PHE A 2 81.37 -37.60 16.21
N ASP A 3 81.45 -37.71 17.53
CA ASP A 3 80.26 -37.75 18.41
C ASP A 3 79.47 -36.44 18.43
N GLU A 4 80.15 -35.29 18.43
CA GLU A 4 79.47 -33.98 18.34
C GLU A 4 78.76 -33.77 17.00
N ARG A 5 79.29 -34.37 15.94
CA ARG A 5 78.67 -34.33 14.61
C ARG A 5 77.47 -35.25 14.55
N ALA A 6 77.55 -36.45 15.14
CA ALA A 6 76.43 -37.37 15.26
C ALA A 6 75.28 -36.75 16.05
N LYS A 7 75.57 -36.13 17.20
CA LYS A 7 74.59 -35.46 18.04
C LYS A 7 73.89 -34.30 17.32
N ARG A 8 74.64 -33.46 16.59
CA ARG A 8 74.05 -32.37 15.78
C ARG A 8 73.18 -32.88 14.63
N ILE A 9 73.51 -34.02 14.03
CA ILE A 9 72.67 -34.64 12.99
C ILE A 9 71.38 -35.17 13.60
N GLU A 10 71.45 -35.83 14.76
CA GLU A 10 70.28 -36.35 15.47
C GLU A 10 69.34 -35.21 15.92
N GLU A 11 69.89 -34.14 16.49
CA GLU A 11 69.13 -32.93 16.85
C GLU A 11 68.48 -32.27 15.62
N GLY A 12 69.21 -32.20 14.49
CA GLY A 12 68.67 -31.68 13.23
C GLY A 12 67.55 -32.52 12.63
N GLN A 13 67.67 -33.85 12.69
CA GLN A 13 66.62 -34.79 12.25
C GLN A 13 65.38 -34.69 13.13
N LYS A 14 65.56 -34.58 14.45
CA LYS A 14 64.46 -34.40 15.40
C LYS A 14 63.73 -33.07 15.19
N ALA A 15 64.46 -31.97 15.05
CA ALA A 15 63.87 -30.66 14.76
C ALA A 15 63.12 -30.63 13.43
N ALA A 16 63.64 -31.32 12.40
CA ALA A 16 62.96 -31.44 11.11
C ALA A 16 61.66 -32.25 11.23
N ALA A 17 61.66 -33.35 11.98
CA ALA A 17 60.46 -34.15 12.23
C ALA A 17 59.40 -33.36 13.01
N GLU A 18 59.80 -32.65 14.08
CA GLU A 18 58.92 -31.77 14.86
C GLU A 18 58.34 -30.64 13.99
N ALA A 19 59.15 -30.04 13.11
CA ALA A 19 58.69 -29.00 12.18
C ALA A 19 57.68 -29.54 11.15
N MET A 20 57.90 -30.75 10.63
CA MET A 20 56.95 -31.41 9.71
C MET A 20 55.62 -31.73 10.40
N GLU A 21 55.68 -32.25 11.63
CA GLU A 21 54.47 -32.53 12.42
C GLU A 21 53.72 -31.23 12.76
N GLY A 22 54.43 -30.19 13.19
CA GLY A 22 53.86 -28.87 13.44
C GLY A 22 53.19 -28.27 12.21
N GLN A 23 53.80 -28.39 11.02
CA GLN A 23 53.18 -27.96 9.77
C GLN A 23 51.91 -28.74 9.44
N ALA A 24 51.91 -30.06 9.64
CA ALA A 24 50.73 -30.89 9.40
C ALA A 24 49.57 -30.50 10.33
N GLN A 25 49.85 -30.26 11.61
CA GLN A 25 48.85 -29.79 12.59
C GLN A 25 48.30 -28.41 12.21
N ILE A 26 49.16 -27.46 11.80
CA ILE A 26 48.73 -26.13 11.34
C ILE A 26 47.84 -26.25 10.09
N ALA A 27 48.21 -27.09 9.13
CA ALA A 27 47.42 -27.31 7.92
C ALA A 27 46.03 -27.89 8.25
N GLN A 28 45.96 -28.83 9.19
CA GLN A 28 44.71 -29.41 9.65
C GLN A 28 43.83 -28.38 10.37
N LEU A 29 44.42 -27.58 11.29
CA LEU A 29 43.71 -26.50 11.97
C LEU A 29 43.17 -25.45 10.99
N LYS A 30 43.94 -25.08 9.97
CA LYS A 30 43.48 -24.18 8.91
C LYS A 30 42.27 -24.75 8.17
N LYS A 31 42.33 -26.02 7.79
CA LYS A 31 41.22 -26.70 7.08
C LYS A 31 39.96 -26.76 7.93
N ASP A 32 40.09 -27.09 9.21
CA ASP A 32 38.94 -27.19 10.11
C ASP A 32 38.36 -25.81 10.45
N THR A 33 39.22 -24.80 10.59
CA THR A 33 38.79 -23.41 10.77
C THR A 33 38.05 -22.91 9.53
N GLN A 34 38.58 -23.15 8.33
CA GLN A 34 37.91 -22.77 7.09
C GLN A 34 36.52 -23.40 6.98
N LYS A 35 36.40 -24.72 7.25
CA LYS A 35 35.11 -25.40 7.25
C LYS A 35 34.12 -24.83 8.27
N LYS A 36 34.58 -24.39 9.44
CA LYS A 36 33.71 -23.74 10.44
C LYS A 36 33.24 -22.39 9.93
N LEU A 37 34.16 -21.57 9.41
CA LEU A 37 33.82 -20.26 8.84
C LEU A 37 32.84 -20.39 7.67
N ASP A 38 33.02 -21.37 6.78
CA ASP A 38 32.11 -21.59 5.66
C ASP A 38 30.70 -21.97 6.14
N LYS A 39 30.60 -22.81 7.19
CA LYS A 39 29.32 -23.18 7.80
C LYS A 39 28.64 -22.00 8.48
N ASP A 40 29.40 -21.19 9.21
CA ASP A 40 28.86 -20.03 9.91
C ASP A 40 28.43 -18.95 8.91
N ALA A 41 29.20 -18.73 7.85
CA ALA A 41 28.83 -17.85 6.74
C ALA A 41 27.54 -18.32 6.05
N ALA A 42 27.41 -19.62 5.78
CA ALA A 42 26.20 -20.18 5.19
C ALA A 42 24.96 -19.97 6.10
N LYS A 43 25.09 -20.16 7.41
CA LYS A 43 24.02 -19.91 8.37
C LYS A 43 23.62 -18.43 8.42
N ILE A 44 24.61 -17.52 8.40
CA ILE A 44 24.35 -16.08 8.38
C ILE A 44 23.60 -15.69 7.09
N MET A 45 24.04 -16.22 5.94
CA MET A 45 23.36 -15.99 4.67
C MET A 45 21.93 -16.53 4.68
N GLU A 46 21.71 -17.75 5.20
CA GLU A 46 20.37 -18.33 5.30
C GLU A 46 19.45 -17.49 6.20
N ALA A 47 19.96 -17.02 7.34
CA ALA A 47 19.21 -16.15 8.24
C ALA A 47 18.86 -14.81 7.56
N ALA A 48 19.83 -14.18 6.88
CA ALA A 48 19.62 -12.94 6.15
C ALA A 48 18.61 -13.08 5.00
N VAL A 49 18.63 -14.21 4.28
CA VAL A 49 17.64 -14.51 3.23
C VAL A 49 16.24 -14.65 3.82
N LYS A 50 16.08 -15.41 4.91
CA LYS A 50 14.78 -15.55 5.59
C LYS A 50 14.25 -14.23 6.11
N GLU A 51 15.10 -13.40 6.69
CA GLU A 51 14.74 -12.07 7.17
C GLU A 51 14.31 -11.15 6.02
N ALA A 52 15.05 -11.16 4.90
CA ALA A 52 14.70 -10.40 3.71
C ALA A 52 13.36 -10.85 3.09
N GLU A 53 13.08 -12.16 3.07
CA GLU A 53 11.80 -12.70 2.60
C GLU A 53 10.64 -12.29 3.51
N ALA A 54 10.83 -12.35 4.83
CA ALA A 54 9.84 -11.92 5.81
C ALA A 54 9.55 -10.41 5.68
N GLU A 55 10.60 -9.60 5.52
CA GLU A 55 10.45 -8.16 5.35
C GLU A 55 9.77 -7.80 4.03
N LYS A 56 10.13 -8.50 2.94
CA LYS A 56 9.43 -8.36 1.66
C LYS A 56 7.94 -8.66 1.79
N ALA A 57 7.58 -9.74 2.49
CA ALA A 57 6.18 -10.08 2.72
C ALA A 57 5.45 -9.01 3.54
N ARG A 58 6.12 -8.45 4.57
CA ARG A 58 5.58 -7.36 5.40
C ARG A 58 5.32 -6.10 4.58
N ILE A 59 6.27 -5.71 3.71
CA ILE A 59 6.13 -4.54 2.83
C ILE A 59 4.96 -4.73 1.86
N ILE A 60 4.84 -5.91 1.24
CA ILE A 60 3.73 -6.21 0.32
C ILE A 60 2.39 -6.14 1.04
N ALA A 61 2.29 -6.71 2.23
CA ALA A 61 1.06 -6.66 3.03
C ALA A 61 0.67 -5.23 3.39
N ALA A 62 1.63 -4.42 3.83
CA ALA A 62 1.40 -3.00 4.14
C ALA A 62 0.95 -2.21 2.90
N ALA A 63 1.57 -2.45 1.74
CA ALA A 63 1.18 -1.80 0.49
C ALA A 63 -0.23 -2.21 0.03
N GLN A 64 -0.63 -3.48 0.24
CA GLN A 64 -1.98 -3.96 -0.05
C GLN A 64 -3.03 -3.32 0.86
N GLU A 65 -2.71 -3.17 2.15
CA GLU A 65 -3.58 -2.50 3.11
C GLU A 65 -3.78 -1.03 2.74
N GLU A 66 -2.69 -0.31 2.43
CA GLU A 66 -2.75 1.08 1.99
C GLU A 66 -3.54 1.23 0.68
N ALA A 67 -3.31 0.35 -0.30
CA ALA A 67 -4.08 0.33 -1.55
C ALA A 67 -5.58 0.11 -1.31
N SER A 68 -5.94 -0.79 -0.38
CA SER A 68 -7.33 -1.05 -0.01
C SER A 68 -8.00 0.17 0.64
N LEU A 69 -7.28 0.87 1.53
CA LEU A 69 -7.76 2.11 2.14
C LEU A 69 -7.97 3.20 1.09
N ILE A 70 -7.02 3.36 0.16
CA ILE A 70 -7.13 4.32 -0.94
C ILE A 70 -8.33 3.98 -1.84
N MET A 71 -8.50 2.71 -2.23
CA MET A 71 -9.64 2.27 -3.03
C MET A 71 -10.96 2.57 -2.35
N THR A 72 -11.06 2.28 -1.05
CA THR A 72 -12.26 2.56 -0.25
C THR A 72 -12.56 4.05 -0.21
N SER A 73 -11.54 4.89 0.02
CA SER A 73 -11.67 6.35 0.00
C SER A 73 -12.11 6.88 -1.36
N LEU A 74 -11.52 6.36 -2.45
CA LEU A 74 -11.90 6.74 -3.81
C LEU A 74 -13.32 6.34 -4.14
N GLN A 75 -13.76 5.15 -3.72
CA GLN A 75 -15.13 4.68 -3.93
C GLN A 75 -16.14 5.54 -3.18
N GLN A 76 -15.84 5.94 -1.94
CA GLN A 76 -16.68 6.87 -1.18
C GLN A 76 -16.77 8.24 -1.88
N LYS A 77 -15.63 8.80 -2.31
CA LYS A 77 -15.60 10.07 -3.07
C LYS A 77 -16.43 9.97 -4.34
N TRP A 78 -16.30 8.88 -5.08
CA TRP A 78 -17.08 8.62 -6.30
C TRP A 78 -18.58 8.59 -6.02
N GLN A 79 -19.02 7.86 -4.98
CA GLN A 79 -20.43 7.81 -4.59
C GLN A 79 -20.98 9.18 -4.20
N THR A 80 -20.20 9.96 -3.42
CA THR A 80 -20.58 11.34 -3.07
C THR A 80 -20.69 12.23 -4.30
N GLU A 81 -19.72 12.15 -5.23
CA GLU A 81 -19.74 12.92 -6.46
C GLU A 81 -20.93 12.54 -7.36
N GLN A 82 -21.21 11.24 -7.49
CA GLN A 82 -22.37 10.74 -8.24
C GLN A 82 -23.68 11.26 -7.65
N ALA A 83 -23.85 11.19 -6.33
CA ALA A 83 -25.03 11.72 -5.66
C ALA A 83 -25.19 13.24 -5.88
N SER A 84 -24.08 13.99 -5.80
CA SER A 84 -24.07 15.42 -6.09
C SER A 84 -24.48 15.71 -7.54
N ARG A 85 -23.93 14.99 -8.51
CA ARG A 85 -24.26 15.15 -9.93
C ARG A 85 -25.74 14.86 -10.20
N VAL A 86 -26.29 13.79 -9.62
CA VAL A 86 -27.72 13.46 -9.76
C VAL A 86 -28.60 14.57 -9.18
N LYS A 87 -28.23 15.10 -8.00
CA LYS A 87 -28.96 16.22 -7.39
C LYS A 87 -28.94 17.46 -8.29
N THR A 88 -27.77 17.85 -8.80
CA THR A 88 -27.64 18.98 -9.73
C THR A 88 -28.45 18.77 -11.01
N MET A 89 -28.38 17.58 -11.61
CA MET A 89 -29.20 17.26 -12.78
C MET A 89 -30.69 17.35 -12.51
N HIS A 90 -31.14 16.93 -11.32
CA HIS A 90 -32.53 17.05 -10.92
C HIS A 90 -32.96 18.51 -10.75
N GLU A 91 -32.14 19.33 -10.10
CA GLU A 91 -32.39 20.77 -9.95
C GLU A 91 -32.45 21.48 -11.32
N ASP A 92 -31.54 21.13 -12.24
CA ASP A 92 -31.51 21.68 -13.59
C ASP A 92 -32.74 21.23 -14.41
N LEU A 93 -33.15 19.97 -14.27
CA LEU A 93 -34.38 19.47 -14.89
C LEU A 93 -35.62 20.19 -14.36
N VAL A 94 -35.74 20.37 -13.04
CA VAL A 94 -36.85 21.11 -12.43
C VAL A 94 -36.89 22.54 -12.96
N LYS A 95 -35.75 23.24 -13.01
CA LYS A 95 -35.66 24.59 -13.59
C LYS A 95 -36.11 24.60 -15.05
N ALA A 96 -35.65 23.65 -15.86
CA ALA A 96 -36.04 23.56 -17.27
C ALA A 96 -37.55 23.32 -17.44
N VAL A 97 -38.15 22.45 -16.60
CA VAL A 97 -39.60 22.18 -16.62
C VAL A 97 -40.39 23.41 -16.20
N VAL A 98 -39.96 24.13 -15.16
CA VAL A 98 -40.61 25.37 -14.72
C VAL A 98 -40.56 26.42 -15.83
N LEU A 99 -39.40 26.68 -16.43
CA LEU A 99 -39.26 27.64 -17.53
C LEU A 99 -40.14 27.27 -18.73
N ALA A 100 -40.16 26.00 -19.13
CA ALA A 100 -41.00 25.54 -20.23
C ALA A 100 -42.50 25.66 -19.88
N THR A 101 -42.87 25.43 -18.61
CA THR A 101 -44.25 25.59 -18.16
C THR A 101 -44.65 27.06 -18.14
N GLU A 102 -43.81 27.96 -17.65
CA GLU A 102 -44.02 29.41 -17.69
C GLU A 102 -44.23 29.89 -19.12
N GLU A 103 -43.39 29.47 -20.07
CA GLU A 103 -43.54 29.81 -21.49
C GLU A 103 -44.86 29.30 -22.08
N ILE A 104 -45.25 28.05 -21.80
CA ILE A 104 -46.53 27.49 -22.26
C ILE A 104 -47.73 28.21 -21.61
N VAL A 105 -47.63 28.55 -20.33
CA VAL A 105 -48.67 29.25 -19.57
C VAL A 105 -48.86 30.66 -20.12
N ASP A 106 -47.77 31.39 -20.38
CA ASP A 106 -47.80 32.72 -21.03
C ASP A 106 -48.38 32.65 -22.44
N LEU A 107 -48.11 31.57 -23.19
CA LEU A 107 -48.68 31.35 -24.52
C LEU A 107 -50.17 30.97 -24.51
N LYS A 108 -50.68 30.39 -23.40
CA LYS A 108 -52.06 29.85 -23.33
C LYS A 108 -53.03 30.67 -22.49
N LEU A 109 -52.58 31.45 -21.51
CA LEU A 109 -53.46 32.28 -20.68
C LEU A 109 -53.95 33.48 -21.48
N LYS A 110 -55.16 33.36 -22.02
CA LYS A 110 -55.91 34.51 -22.51
C LYS A 110 -56.44 35.31 -21.32
N GLN A 111 -56.67 36.61 -21.51
CA GLN A 111 -57.10 37.56 -20.48
C GLN A 111 -58.30 37.07 -19.63
N HIS A 112 -59.20 36.29 -20.23
CA HIS A 112 -60.35 35.68 -19.56
C HIS A 112 -59.97 34.60 -18.52
N ASP A 113 -58.96 33.77 -18.81
CA ASP A 113 -58.54 32.69 -17.92
C ASP A 113 -57.73 33.21 -16.73
N GLN A 114 -57.01 34.33 -16.92
CA GLN A 114 -56.35 35.06 -15.83
C GLN A 114 -57.37 35.62 -14.84
N GLN A 115 -58.48 36.18 -15.33
CA GLN A 115 -59.51 36.77 -14.47
C GLN A 115 -60.23 35.72 -13.62
N ALA A 116 -60.52 34.54 -14.19
CA ALA A 116 -61.09 33.41 -13.46
C ALA A 116 -60.14 32.84 -12.39
N LEU A 117 -58.83 32.81 -12.67
CA LEU A 117 -57.80 32.42 -11.69
C LEU A 117 -57.70 33.42 -10.53
N VAL A 118 -57.73 34.72 -10.83
CA VAL A 118 -57.71 35.78 -9.82
C VAL A 118 -58.95 35.71 -8.93
N GLU A 119 -60.14 35.54 -9.50
CA GLU A 119 -61.38 35.37 -8.74
C GLU A 119 -61.34 34.11 -7.85
N GLY A 120 -60.84 32.98 -8.37
CA GLY A 120 -60.70 31.75 -7.60
C GLY A 120 -59.74 31.85 -6.41
N GLU A 121 -58.62 32.54 -6.56
CA GLU A 121 -57.68 32.78 -5.45
C GLU A 121 -58.19 33.83 -4.45
N LEU A 122 -58.90 34.85 -4.93
CA LEU A 122 -59.59 35.82 -4.05
C LEU A 122 -60.63 35.13 -3.17
N ASP A 123 -61.40 34.20 -3.73
CA ASP A 123 -62.46 33.49 -3.00
C ASP A 123 -61.87 32.53 -1.94
N LYS A 124 -60.70 31.92 -2.20
CA LYS A 124 -59.95 31.15 -1.19
C LYS A 124 -59.39 32.03 -0.08
N ALA A 125 -58.79 33.17 -0.43
CA ALA A 125 -58.24 34.11 0.56
C ALA A 125 -59.35 34.69 1.46
N LEU A 126 -60.51 35.02 0.87
CA LEU A 126 -61.68 35.51 1.60
C LEU A 126 -62.31 34.44 2.51
N LYS A 127 -62.27 33.16 2.13
CA LYS A 127 -62.67 32.05 3.01
C LYS A 127 -61.74 31.89 4.21
N TYR A 128 -60.42 32.04 4.02
CA TYR A 128 -59.46 32.00 5.12
C TYR A 128 -59.57 33.20 6.08
N LEU A 129 -60.02 34.36 5.60
CA LEU A 129 -60.27 35.55 6.45
C LEU A 129 -61.61 35.52 7.19
N ARG A 130 -62.52 34.61 6.83
CA ARG A 130 -63.83 34.42 7.48
C ARG A 130 -63.89 33.20 8.42
N ALA A 131 -62.81 32.43 8.50
CA ALA A 131 -62.60 31.35 9.48
C ALA A 131 -61.84 31.86 10.69
#